data_AF-A0A161YPR1-F1
#
_entry.id   AF-A0A161YPR1-F1
#
_cell.length_a   1.000
_cell.length_b   1.000
_cell.length_c   1.000
_cell.angle_alpha   90.00
_cell.angle_beta   90.00
_cell.angle_gamma   90.00
#
_symmetry.space_group_name_H-M   'P 1'
#
loop_
_entity.id
_entity.type
_entity.pdbx_description
1 polymer ?
#
loop_
_entity_poly.entity_id
_entity_poly.type
_entity_poly.pdbx_seq_one_letter_code
_entity_poly.pdbx_strand_id
1 'polypeptide(L)' 'MGTGLLIEGSAKFITSGSEFDMMKNKFPFLSRVLEITIISAKQTL' A
#
# COMPACT_ATOMS: atom_id res chain seq x y z
N MET A 1 5.12 -23.97 9.51
CA MET A 1 6.25 -23.26 8.87
C MET A 1 5.73 -21.91 8.44
N GLY A 2 6.33 -20.82 8.92
CA GLY A 2 5.95 -19.46 8.50
C GLY A 2 6.82 -19.03 7.32
N THR A 3 6.23 -18.36 6.32
CA THR A 3 6.98 -17.72 5.23
C THR A 3 6.80 -16.20 5.31
N GLY A 4 7.80 -15.47 4.83
CA GLY A 4 7.83 -14.02 4.80
C GLY A 4 8.31 -13.54 3.43
N LEU A 5 7.82 -12.38 3.01
CA LEU A 5 8.21 -11.73 1.77
C LEU A 5 8.74 -10.34 2.10
N LEU A 6 9.93 -10.03 1.61
CA LEU A 6 10.47 -8.68 1.55
C LEU A 6 10.00 -8.05 0.24
N ILE A 7 9.21 -6.98 0.34
CA ILE A 7 8.75 -6.21 -0.82
C ILE A 7 9.52 -4.89 -0.85
N GLU A 8 10.15 -4.61 -1.99
CA GLU A 8 10.81 -3.35 -2.30
C GLU A 8 10.02 -2.66 -3.41
N GLY A 9 9.77 -1.37 -3.25
CA GLY A 9 8.92 -0.62 -4.17
C GLY A 9 9.06 0.87 -4.01
N SER A 10 8.45 1.62 -4.93
CA SER A 10 8.30 3.06 -4.82
C SER A 10 7.00 3.39 -4.11
N ALA A 11 7.05 4.31 -3.14
CA ALA A 11 5.89 4.69 -2.36
C ALA A 11 5.40 6.10 -2.73
N LYS A 12 4.08 6.27 -2.88
CA LYS A 12 3.45 7.55 -3.21
C LYS A 12 2.26 7.80 -2.30
N PHE A 13 2.12 9.04 -1.85
CA PHE A 13 0.93 9.46 -1.11
C PHE A 13 -0.13 9.98 -2.06
N ILE A 14 -1.33 9.40 -1.97
CA ILE A 14 -2.53 9.84 -2.65
C ILE A 14 -3.42 10.54 -1.62
N THR A 15 -3.78 11.80 -1.91
CA THR A 15 -4.61 12.63 -1.02
C THR A 15 -5.95 13.02 -1.64
N SER A 16 -6.19 12.64 -2.89
CA SER A 16 -7.42 12.90 -3.65
C SER A 16 -7.54 11.93 -4.83
N GLY A 17 -8.76 11.71 -5.32
CA GLY A 17 -9.06 10.81 -6.44
C GLY A 17 -9.82 9.56 -6.02
N SER A 18 -10.19 8.74 -7.00
CA SER A 18 -11.05 7.55 -6.82
C SER A 18 -10.48 6.53 -5.81
N GLU A 19 -9.15 6.31 -5.82
CA GLU A 19 -8.49 5.40 -4.87
C GLU A 19 -8.53 5.94 -3.44
N PHE A 20 -8.36 7.25 -3.25
CA PHE A 20 -8.51 7.88 -1.96
C PHE A 20 -9.95 7.79 -1.46
N ASP A 21 -10.93 8.11 -2.31
CA ASP A 21 -12.34 8.09 -1.95
C ASP A 21 -12.83 6.66 -1.61
N MET A 22 -12.38 5.65 -2.37
CA MET A 22 -12.68 4.25 -2.08
C MET A 22 -12.13 3.82 -0.72
N MET A 23 -10.89 4.21 -0.41
CA MET A 23 -10.26 3.91 0.88
C MET A 23 -10.89 4.68 2.03
N LYS A 24 -11.26 5.94 1.83
CA LYS A 24 -11.93 6.78 2.83
C LYS A 24 -13.33 6.25 3.16
N ASN A 25 -14.04 5.70 2.18
CA ASN A 25 -15.32 5.03 2.40
C ASN A 25 -15.19 3.77 3.28
N LYS A 26 -14.13 2.98 3.08
CA LYS A 26 -13.86 1.80 3.94
C LYS A 26 -13.27 2.18 5.30
N PHE A 27 -12.45 3.22 5.34
CA PHE A 27 -11.70 3.65 6.51
C PHE A 27 -11.81 5.18 6.66
N PRO A 28 -12.92 5.66 7.26
CA PRO A 28 -13.24 7.09 7.32
C PRO A 28 -12.24 7.92 8.14
N PHE A 29 -11.35 7.30 8.90
CA PHE A 29 -10.28 7.97 9.65
C PHE A 29 -9.01 8.22 8.82
N LEU A 30 -8.85 7.67 7.61
CA LEU A 30 -7.62 7.83 6.81
C LEU A 30 -7.42 9.27 6.36
N SER A 31 -6.24 9.87 6.64
CA SER A 31 -5.90 11.22 6.15
C SER A 31 -5.27 11.20 4.76
N ARG A 32 -4.61 10.09 4.38
CA ARG A 32 -3.88 9.87 3.13
C ARG A 32 -3.87 8.38 2.81
N VAL A 33 -3.72 8.03 1.53
CA VAL A 33 -3.48 6.65 1.08
C VAL A 33 -2.04 6.52 0.65
N LEU A 34 -1.35 5.47 1.10
CA LEU A 34 -0.01 5.12 0.65
C LEU A 34 -0.13 4.05 -0.43
N GLU A 35 0.13 4.44 -1.67
CA GLU A 35 0.28 3.52 -2.79
C GLU A 35 1.73 3.03 -2.83
N ILE A 36 1.95 1.73 -3.01
CA ILE A 36 3.28 1.15 -3.18
C ILE A 36 3.33 0.42 -4.51
N THR A 37 4.14 0.92 -5.43
CA THR A 37 4.46 0.25 -6.69
C THR A 37 5.60 -0.72 -6.46
N ILE A 38 5.31 -2.02 -6.52
CA ILE A 38 6.30 -3.07 -6.28
C ILE A 38 7.33 -3.09 -7.40
N ILE A 39 8.61 -3.10 -7.02
CA ILE A 39 9.77 -3.25 -7.92
C ILE A 39 10.35 -4.67 -7.76
N SER A 40 10.39 -5.18 -6.54
CA SER A 40 10.93 -6.49 -6.21
C SER A 40 10.16 -7.12 -5.05
N ALA A 41 9.97 -8.44 -5.09
CA ALA A 41 9.40 -9.20 -4.01
C ALA A 41 10.22 -10.48 -3.82
N LYS A 42 10.86 -10.63 -2.65
CA LYS A 42 11.76 -11.74 -2.35
C LYS A 42 11.27 -12.52 -1.14
N GLN A 43 11.13 -13.83 -1.29
CA GLN A 43 10.78 -14.71 -0.18
C GLN A 43 11.99 -14.88 0.75
N THR A 44 11.80 -14.59 2.03
CA THR A 44 12.86 -14.58 3.05
C THR A 44 12.87 -15.82 3.95
N LEU A 45 11.82 -16.66 3.87
CA LEU A 45 11.61 -17.85 4.71
C LEU A 45 11.03 -19.01 3.90
#